data_AF-A0A7E5WXI8-F1
#
_entry.id   AF-A0A7E5WXI8-F1
#
_cell.length_a   1.000
_cell.length_b   1.000
_cell.length_c   1.000
_cell.angle_alpha   90.00
_cell.angle_beta   90.00
_cell.angle_gamma   90.00
#
_symmetry.space_group_name_H-M   'P 1'
#
loop_
_entity.id
_entity.type
_entity.pdbx_description
1 polymer ?
#
loop_
_entity_poly.entity_id
_entity_poly.type
_entity_poly.pdbx_seq_one_letter_code
_entity_poly.pdbx_strand_id
1 'polypeptide(L)'
;MTEAKEVVAETNGQEKKNDEIEDETELESAIIRQVEYYFGDLNLPRDKFLCEQVQLDDGWVPIEILIRFNRLAKMSRDPEVIAKALNKSTNGLLEISEDNKKVRRSPEVPVPEMNEDRRKELSNRTIYAKGFAKDSTLDDLLKYFKQFNEVENIIMRKYQDRSTKKRLFKGSVFATFKTREQAEKFIESKPYKYLDNELLILWQDDYILQKQEEYANKREQKDKKNKEREKEHTEKEDFKLPTGTVLHFSEGTEQMKREDVKAALTALGADVAYIDFKVGDKEGWVRLTKENTAKSVAEKMTDNKIRIADAEVVFKVLEGEEEKLYLEKTVEEMSKRRKNMKNFKNNKGRKGGNKYHGKKRKQDHEDNSPPKKLKTDS
;
A
#
# COMPACT_ATOMS: atom_id res chain seq x y z
N MET A 1 11.03 -74.12 56.64
CA MET A 1 11.35 -74.08 55.21
C MET A 1 10.04 -73.97 54.46
N THR A 2 9.87 -72.81 53.87
CA THR A 2 8.74 -72.31 53.09
C THR A 2 8.60 -73.07 51.77
N GLU A 3 7.37 -73.25 51.28
CA GLU A 3 6.86 -72.63 50.05
C GLU A 3 5.55 -73.30 49.61
N ALA A 4 4.45 -72.55 49.73
CA ALA A 4 3.21 -72.78 49.02
C ALA A 4 3.31 -72.08 47.66
N LYS A 5 3.02 -72.81 46.57
CA LYS A 5 2.93 -72.26 45.21
C LYS A 5 1.59 -71.54 45.04
N GLU A 6 1.69 -70.22 44.86
CA GLU A 6 0.59 -69.33 44.52
C GLU A 6 0.49 -69.15 42.99
N VAL A 7 -0.69 -68.72 42.58
CA VAL A 7 -1.31 -68.77 41.27
C VAL A 7 -0.79 -67.63 40.37
N VAL A 8 -0.43 -67.92 39.12
CA VAL A 8 -0.20 -66.89 38.10
C VAL A 8 -1.49 -66.73 37.32
N ALA A 9 -2.21 -65.64 37.58
CA ALA A 9 -3.27 -65.13 36.71
C ALA A 9 -2.69 -63.96 35.91
N GLU A 10 -2.66 -64.12 34.60
CA GLU A 10 -2.29 -63.08 33.64
C GLU A 10 -3.36 -61.97 33.62
N THR A 11 -2.95 -60.72 33.88
CA THR A 11 -3.72 -59.53 33.53
C THR A 11 -2.97 -58.76 32.44
N ASN A 12 -3.43 -58.87 31.20
CA ASN A 12 -2.95 -58.06 30.08
C ASN A 12 -4.10 -57.13 29.64
N GLY A 13 -4.01 -55.83 29.91
CA GLY A 13 -5.08 -54.90 29.55
C GLY A 13 -5.01 -53.47 30.10
N GLN A 14 -3.82 -52.86 30.24
CA GLN A 14 -3.72 -51.47 30.73
C GLN A 14 -2.89 -50.49 29.89
N GLU A 15 -2.26 -50.90 28.80
CA GLU A 15 -1.39 -49.96 28.05
C GLU A 15 -2.13 -49.03 27.07
N LYS A 16 -3.38 -49.32 26.66
CA LYS A 16 -4.11 -48.46 25.70
C LYS A 16 -4.80 -47.23 26.30
N LYS A 17 -5.04 -47.20 27.61
CA LYS A 17 -5.81 -46.12 28.25
C LYS A 17 -4.97 -44.88 28.54
N ASN A 18 -3.67 -45.03 28.79
CA ASN A 18 -2.81 -43.91 29.16
C ASN A 18 -2.49 -43.00 27.96
N ASP A 19 -2.21 -43.57 26.78
CA ASP A 19 -1.95 -42.77 25.57
C ASP A 19 -3.19 -41.97 25.14
N GLU A 20 -4.39 -42.56 25.17
CA GLU A 20 -5.64 -41.85 24.84
C GLU A 20 -5.96 -40.72 25.82
N ILE A 21 -5.67 -40.90 27.12
CA ILE A 21 -5.89 -39.88 28.14
C ILE A 21 -4.87 -38.73 28.01
N GLU A 22 -3.60 -39.03 27.76
CA GLU A 22 -2.57 -38.01 27.53
C GLU A 22 -2.87 -37.19 26.27
N ASP A 23 -3.23 -37.84 25.16
CA ASP A 23 -3.62 -37.18 23.91
C ASP A 23 -4.86 -36.29 24.07
N GLU A 24 -5.88 -36.73 24.83
CA GLU A 24 -7.08 -35.93 25.10
C GLU A 24 -6.72 -34.67 25.91
N THR A 25 -5.79 -34.77 26.87
CA THR A 25 -5.33 -33.61 27.67
C THR A 25 -4.44 -32.64 26.91
N GLU A 26 -3.60 -33.12 25.98
CA GLU A 26 -2.80 -32.26 25.11
C GLU A 26 -3.69 -31.51 24.10
N LEU A 27 -4.69 -32.19 23.54
CA LEU A 27 -5.67 -31.59 22.64
C LEU A 27 -6.49 -30.51 23.35
N GLU A 28 -7.02 -30.80 24.54
CA GLU A 28 -7.74 -29.82 25.36
C GLU A 28 -6.86 -28.61 25.67
N SER A 29 -5.61 -28.82 26.06
CA SER A 29 -4.64 -27.75 26.33
C SER A 29 -4.35 -26.90 25.08
N ALA A 30 -4.25 -27.52 23.91
CA ALA A 30 -4.07 -26.82 22.64
C ALA A 30 -5.31 -25.98 22.26
N ILE A 31 -6.51 -26.51 22.48
CA ILE A 31 -7.78 -25.79 22.28
C ILE A 31 -7.85 -24.56 23.19
N ILE A 32 -7.61 -24.75 24.50
CA ILE A 32 -7.62 -23.65 25.49
C ILE A 32 -6.66 -22.55 25.05
N ARG A 33 -5.40 -22.88 24.79
CA ARG A 33 -4.38 -21.91 24.36
C ARG A 33 -4.77 -21.18 23.07
N GLN A 34 -5.39 -21.88 22.13
CA GLN A 34 -5.76 -21.29 20.85
C GLN A 34 -6.95 -20.33 20.97
N VAL A 35 -7.95 -20.65 21.80
CA VAL A 35 -9.10 -19.75 22.05
C VAL A 35 -8.67 -18.58 22.93
N GLU A 36 -7.88 -18.81 23.98
CA GLU A 36 -7.30 -17.74 24.79
C GLU A 36 -6.46 -16.78 23.95
N TYR A 37 -5.69 -17.28 22.98
CA TYR A 37 -4.97 -16.43 22.05
C TYR A 37 -5.93 -15.55 21.22
N TYR A 38 -7.06 -16.09 20.74
CA TYR A 38 -8.01 -15.30 19.95
C TYR A 38 -8.59 -14.12 20.73
N PHE A 39 -8.98 -14.35 21.98
CA PHE A 39 -9.53 -13.34 22.88
C PHE A 39 -8.46 -12.55 23.65
N GLY A 40 -7.19 -12.90 23.50
CA GLY A 40 -6.07 -12.27 24.18
C GLY A 40 -5.79 -10.83 23.71
N ASP A 41 -5.00 -10.12 24.51
CA ASP A 41 -4.72 -8.68 24.35
C ASP A 41 -4.06 -8.31 23.02
N LEU A 42 -3.31 -9.23 22.43
CA LEU A 42 -2.54 -9.00 21.21
C LEU A 42 -3.35 -9.27 19.94
N ASN A 43 -4.30 -10.20 19.99
CA ASN A 43 -5.10 -10.60 18.84
C ASN A 43 -6.43 -9.84 18.77
N LEU A 44 -7.21 -9.81 19.86
CA LEU A 44 -8.58 -9.31 19.85
C LEU A 44 -8.68 -7.88 19.29
N PRO A 45 -7.86 -6.88 19.71
CA PRO A 45 -7.91 -5.54 19.13
C PRO A 45 -7.58 -5.44 17.63
N ARG A 46 -6.93 -6.46 17.07
CA ARG A 46 -6.49 -6.49 15.66
C ARG A 46 -7.42 -7.30 14.77
N ASP A 47 -8.09 -8.30 15.33
CA ASP A 47 -9.01 -9.18 14.63
C ASP A 47 -10.38 -8.50 14.47
N LYS A 48 -10.59 -7.91 13.30
CA LYS A 48 -11.84 -7.19 13.00
C LYS A 48 -13.06 -8.10 13.05
N PHE A 49 -12.94 -9.34 12.57
CA PHE A 49 -14.07 -10.25 12.55
C PHE A 49 -14.47 -10.60 13.98
N LEU A 50 -13.50 -10.95 14.82
CA LEU A 50 -13.80 -11.28 16.23
C LEU A 50 -14.30 -10.04 17.00
N CYS A 51 -13.72 -8.86 16.78
CA CYS A 51 -14.24 -7.61 17.34
C CYS A 51 -15.71 -7.38 16.97
N GLU A 52 -16.07 -7.56 15.69
CA GLU A 52 -17.44 -7.41 15.23
C GLU A 52 -18.37 -8.42 15.92
N GLN A 53 -17.96 -9.69 16.09
CA GLN A 53 -18.78 -10.71 16.75
C GLN A 53 -19.00 -10.41 18.24
N VAL A 54 -17.96 -10.00 18.97
CA VAL A 54 -18.03 -9.65 20.40
C VAL A 54 -18.99 -8.49 20.65
N GLN A 55 -19.19 -7.59 19.68
CA GLN A 55 -20.11 -6.45 19.79
C GLN A 55 -21.59 -6.83 19.57
N LEU A 56 -21.91 -8.02 19.07
CA LEU A 56 -23.28 -8.40 18.72
C LEU A 56 -24.12 -8.83 19.92
N ASP A 57 -23.50 -9.46 20.92
CA ASP A 57 -24.22 -10.16 22.00
C ASP A 57 -23.47 -10.04 23.34
N ASP A 58 -23.26 -8.81 23.84
CA ASP A 58 -22.62 -8.55 25.15
C ASP A 58 -21.30 -9.32 25.38
N GLY A 59 -20.48 -9.39 24.33
CA GLY A 59 -19.21 -10.10 24.32
C GLY A 59 -19.29 -11.60 24.00
N TRP A 60 -20.48 -12.19 24.00
CA TRP A 60 -20.68 -13.61 23.71
C TRP A 60 -20.49 -13.94 22.22
N VAL A 61 -19.66 -14.95 21.98
CA VAL A 61 -19.41 -15.49 20.65
C VAL A 61 -19.80 -16.97 20.64
N PRO A 62 -20.74 -17.39 19.77
CA PRO A 62 -21.09 -18.80 19.62
C PRO A 62 -19.89 -19.66 19.23
N ILE A 63 -19.76 -20.84 19.84
CA ILE A 63 -18.68 -21.80 19.55
C ILE A 63 -18.74 -22.25 18.08
N GLU A 64 -19.93 -22.31 17.48
CA GLU A 64 -20.13 -22.57 16.05
C GLU A 64 -19.38 -21.58 15.14
N ILE A 65 -19.23 -20.32 15.57
CA ILE A 65 -18.47 -19.32 14.84
C ILE A 65 -16.98 -19.57 14.99
N LEU A 66 -16.53 -19.92 16.21
CA LEU A 66 -15.13 -20.24 16.49
C LEU A 66 -14.63 -21.47 15.72
N ILE A 67 -15.48 -22.47 15.49
CA ILE A 67 -15.13 -23.65 14.69
C ILE A 67 -14.80 -23.28 13.23
N ARG A 68 -15.21 -22.11 12.73
CA ARG A 68 -14.83 -21.64 11.38
C ARG A 68 -13.38 -21.14 11.31
N PHE A 69 -12.73 -20.93 12.45
CA PHE A 69 -11.35 -20.47 12.50
C PHE A 69 -10.40 -21.62 12.16
N ASN A 70 -9.62 -21.45 11.10
CA ASN A 70 -8.82 -22.53 10.51
C ASN A 70 -7.91 -23.28 11.49
N ARG A 71 -7.35 -22.63 12.53
CA ARG A 71 -6.49 -23.33 13.51
C ARG A 71 -7.31 -24.14 14.51
N LEU A 72 -8.43 -23.61 14.99
CA LEU A 72 -9.31 -24.34 15.90
C LEU A 72 -9.95 -25.52 15.17
N ALA A 73 -10.43 -25.30 13.94
CA ALA A 73 -11.04 -26.30 13.07
C ALA A 73 -10.13 -27.49 12.70
N LYS A 74 -8.80 -27.32 12.84
CA LYS A 74 -7.80 -28.39 12.66
C LYS A 74 -7.63 -29.24 13.91
N MET A 75 -7.92 -28.69 15.08
CA MET A 75 -7.84 -29.39 16.38
C MET A 75 -9.15 -30.13 16.66
N SER A 76 -10.28 -29.41 16.62
CA SER A 76 -11.61 -29.99 16.78
C SER A 76 -12.66 -29.17 16.03
N ARG A 77 -13.70 -29.86 15.54
CA ARG A 77 -14.91 -29.23 14.98
C ARG A 77 -16.16 -29.53 15.80
N ASP A 78 -16.00 -30.24 16.90
CA ASP A 78 -17.08 -30.61 17.79
C ASP A 78 -17.25 -29.51 18.86
N PRO A 79 -18.40 -28.82 18.90
CA PRO A 79 -18.68 -27.80 19.91
C PRO A 79 -18.57 -28.34 21.34
N GLU A 80 -18.97 -29.60 21.58
CA GLU A 80 -19.00 -30.18 22.93
C GLU A 80 -17.57 -30.39 23.47
N VAL A 81 -16.68 -30.90 22.61
CA VAL A 81 -15.25 -31.07 22.95
C VAL A 81 -14.60 -29.73 23.24
N ILE A 82 -14.91 -28.69 22.46
CA ILE A 82 -14.36 -27.34 22.67
C ILE A 82 -14.88 -26.77 24.00
N ALA A 83 -16.19 -26.86 24.27
CA ALA A 83 -16.76 -26.36 25.52
C ALA A 83 -16.20 -27.11 26.75
N LYS A 84 -16.06 -28.44 26.68
CA LYS A 84 -15.46 -29.25 27.75
C LYS A 84 -14.01 -28.85 28.01
N ALA A 85 -13.22 -28.63 26.96
CA ALA A 85 -11.85 -28.14 27.08
C ALA A 85 -11.79 -26.76 27.74
N LEU A 86 -12.61 -25.81 27.28
CA LEU A 86 -12.61 -24.45 27.80
C LEU A 86 -13.03 -24.40 29.28
N ASN A 87 -13.94 -25.27 29.74
CA ASN A 87 -14.34 -25.34 31.14
C ASN A 87 -13.18 -25.74 32.08
N LYS A 88 -12.12 -26.34 31.54
CA LYS A 88 -10.89 -26.66 32.27
C LYS A 88 -9.87 -25.52 32.27
N SER A 89 -10.15 -24.40 31.59
CA SER A 89 -9.24 -23.24 31.60
C SER A 89 -9.15 -22.64 33.01
N THR A 90 -7.93 -22.40 33.45
CA THR A 90 -7.60 -21.83 34.76
C THR A 90 -7.20 -20.35 34.69
N ASN A 91 -7.10 -19.79 33.49
CA ASN A 91 -6.53 -18.45 33.26
C ASN A 91 -7.51 -17.31 33.58
N GLY A 92 -8.81 -17.62 33.79
CA GLY A 92 -9.85 -16.62 34.11
C GLY A 92 -10.15 -15.62 32.99
N LEU A 93 -9.46 -15.71 31.85
CA LEU A 93 -9.64 -14.82 30.70
C LEU A 93 -10.99 -15.02 30.00
N LEU A 94 -11.52 -16.24 30.05
CA LEU A 94 -12.70 -16.65 29.29
C LEU A 94 -13.82 -17.09 30.23
N GLU A 95 -15.05 -16.73 29.87
CA GLU A 95 -16.29 -17.22 30.47
C GLU A 95 -17.07 -18.01 29.43
N ILE A 96 -17.68 -19.11 29.86
CA ILE A 96 -18.53 -19.97 29.03
C ILE A 96 -19.96 -19.80 29.50
N SER A 97 -20.90 -19.79 28.55
CA SER A 97 -22.31 -19.68 28.87
C SER A 97 -22.82 -20.93 29.59
N GLU A 98 -23.89 -20.79 30.39
CA GLU A 98 -24.47 -21.92 31.15
C GLU A 98 -24.91 -23.09 30.24
N ASP A 99 -25.31 -22.78 29.00
CA ASP A 99 -25.69 -23.77 28.00
C ASP A 99 -24.50 -24.37 27.22
N ASN A 100 -23.26 -23.97 27.54
CA ASN A 100 -22.00 -24.39 26.90
C ASN A 100 -21.94 -24.13 25.38
N LYS A 101 -22.71 -23.17 24.87
CA LYS A 101 -22.76 -22.86 23.42
C LYS A 101 -22.02 -21.60 23.02
N LYS A 102 -21.73 -20.71 23.97
CA LYS A 102 -21.08 -19.42 23.72
C LYS A 102 -19.90 -19.24 24.68
N VAL A 103 -18.92 -18.47 24.22
CA VAL A 103 -17.77 -18.05 25.02
C VAL A 103 -17.57 -16.55 24.87
N ARG A 104 -17.16 -15.89 25.95
CA ARG A 104 -16.75 -14.49 25.93
C ARG A 104 -15.46 -14.30 26.70
N ARG A 105 -14.80 -13.17 26.45
CA ARG A 105 -13.75 -12.69 27.35
C ARG A 105 -14.40 -12.18 28.64
N SER A 106 -13.85 -12.53 29.80
CA SER A 106 -14.39 -12.10 31.08
C SER A 106 -14.43 -10.57 31.17
N PRO A 107 -15.57 -9.96 31.55
CA PRO A 107 -15.68 -8.53 31.78
C PRO A 107 -14.73 -8.00 32.86
N GLU A 108 -14.29 -8.86 33.79
CA GLU A 108 -13.33 -8.50 34.85
C GLU A 108 -11.92 -8.23 34.30
N VAL A 109 -11.61 -8.78 33.11
CA VAL A 109 -10.32 -8.61 32.44
C VAL A 109 -10.53 -7.85 31.13
N PRO A 110 -10.83 -6.54 31.17
CA PRO A 110 -11.09 -5.77 29.97
C PRO A 110 -9.86 -5.74 29.06
N VAL A 111 -10.12 -5.52 27.77
CA VAL A 111 -9.05 -5.39 26.77
C VAL A 111 -8.26 -4.12 27.08
N PRO A 112 -6.92 -4.18 27.24
CA PRO A 112 -6.13 -2.98 27.47
C PRO A 112 -6.26 -1.98 26.33
N GLU A 113 -6.35 -0.70 26.66
CA GLU A 113 -6.40 0.35 25.65
C GLU A 113 -5.11 0.41 24.82
N MET A 114 -5.27 0.50 23.50
CA MET A 114 -4.15 0.55 22.55
C MET A 114 -3.57 1.98 22.42
N ASN A 115 -3.05 2.50 23.52
CA ASN A 115 -2.46 3.83 23.60
C ASN A 115 -0.98 3.83 23.15
N GLU A 116 -0.35 5.01 23.06
CA GLU A 116 1.06 5.12 22.66
C GLU A 116 2.00 4.37 23.60
N ASP A 117 1.75 4.43 24.91
CA ASP A 117 2.59 3.78 25.91
C ASP A 117 2.51 2.26 25.85
N ARG A 118 1.30 1.70 25.62
CA ARG A 118 1.15 0.27 25.39
C ARG A 118 1.85 -0.17 24.11
N ARG A 119 1.78 0.62 23.03
CA ARG A 119 2.52 0.32 21.80
C ARG A 119 4.03 0.30 22.02
N LYS A 120 4.56 1.23 22.82
CA LYS A 120 5.98 1.27 23.19
C LYS A 120 6.38 0.08 24.06
N GLU A 121 5.57 -0.26 25.08
CA GLU A 121 5.80 -1.42 25.94
C GLU A 121 5.83 -2.73 25.14
N LEU A 122 4.89 -2.92 24.21
CA LEU A 122 4.87 -4.07 23.31
C LEU A 122 6.12 -4.11 22.42
N SER A 123 6.54 -2.96 21.87
CA SER A 123 7.75 -2.88 21.04
C SER A 123 9.01 -3.23 21.84
N ASN A 124 9.09 -2.77 23.09
CA ASN A 124 10.21 -3.01 24.00
C ASN A 124 10.40 -4.49 24.40
N ARG A 125 9.37 -5.32 24.26
CA ARG A 125 9.43 -6.78 24.48
C ARG A 125 9.26 -7.60 23.20
N THR A 126 9.31 -6.95 22.03
CA THR A 126 9.20 -7.60 20.73
C THR A 126 10.51 -7.53 19.98
N ILE A 127 10.94 -8.68 19.49
CA ILE A 127 12.12 -8.79 18.65
C ILE A 127 11.73 -8.99 17.19
N TYR A 128 12.63 -8.60 16.30
CA TYR A 128 12.63 -8.97 14.90
C TYR A 128 13.66 -10.08 14.68
N ALA A 129 13.23 -11.20 14.11
CA ALA A 129 14.12 -12.30 13.75
C ALA A 129 13.99 -12.63 12.26
N LYS A 130 15.12 -12.72 11.54
CA LYS A 130 15.21 -13.02 10.11
C LYS A 130 16.20 -14.14 9.87
N GLY A 131 15.87 -15.05 8.95
CA GLY A 131 16.72 -16.20 8.59
C GLY A 131 15.98 -17.54 8.60
N PHE A 132 14.69 -17.52 8.93
CA PHE A 132 13.83 -18.69 8.83
C PHE A 132 13.64 -19.12 7.37
N ALA A 133 13.50 -20.43 7.16
CA ALA A 133 13.24 -20.98 5.84
C ALA A 133 11.87 -20.49 5.32
N LYS A 134 11.74 -20.35 4.00
CA LYS A 134 10.53 -19.73 3.39
C LYS A 134 9.31 -20.65 3.43
N ASP A 135 9.54 -21.93 3.60
CA ASP A 135 8.59 -23.03 3.80
C ASP A 135 8.25 -23.28 5.27
N SER A 136 8.98 -22.69 6.22
CA SER A 136 8.68 -22.80 7.66
C SER A 136 7.24 -22.41 7.98
N THR A 137 6.56 -23.26 8.74
CA THR A 137 5.19 -23.02 9.19
C THR A 137 5.15 -22.30 10.54
N LEU A 138 3.97 -21.79 10.92
CA LEU A 138 3.79 -21.18 12.24
C LEU A 138 4.06 -22.19 13.36
N ASP A 139 3.68 -23.45 13.16
CA ASP A 139 3.83 -24.50 14.17
C ASP A 139 5.32 -24.85 14.37
N ASP A 140 6.13 -24.83 13.30
CA ASP A 140 7.59 -25.00 13.41
C ASP A 140 8.24 -23.85 14.18
N LEU A 141 7.76 -22.62 13.95
CA LEU A 141 8.24 -21.45 14.67
C LEU A 141 7.85 -21.51 16.15
N LEU A 142 6.61 -21.88 16.46
CA LEU A 142 6.16 -22.07 17.84
C LEU A 142 7.01 -23.12 18.56
N LYS A 143 7.31 -24.26 17.91
CA LYS A 143 8.19 -25.30 18.45
C LYS A 143 9.59 -24.77 18.75
N TYR A 144 10.16 -23.95 17.86
CA TYR A 144 11.46 -23.34 18.06
C TYR A 144 11.46 -22.37 19.25
N PHE A 145 10.51 -21.43 19.29
CA PHE A 145 10.45 -20.43 20.36
C PHE A 145 10.08 -21.04 21.73
N LYS A 146 9.40 -22.19 21.76
CA LYS A 146 9.10 -22.93 23.00
C LYS A 146 10.37 -23.29 23.79
N GLN A 147 11.52 -23.41 23.13
CA GLN A 147 12.80 -23.75 23.75
C GLN A 147 13.43 -22.59 24.53
N PHE A 148 13.04 -21.34 24.26
CA PHE A 148 13.73 -20.14 24.76
C PHE A 148 12.88 -19.26 25.68
N ASN A 149 11.91 -19.88 26.35
CA ASN A 149 10.85 -19.24 27.14
C ASN A 149 9.71 -18.70 26.28
N GLU A 150 8.50 -18.97 26.76
CA GLU A 150 7.24 -18.89 26.03
C GLU A 150 6.97 -17.50 25.43
N VAL A 151 6.98 -17.44 24.11
CA VAL A 151 6.59 -16.26 23.32
C VAL A 151 5.06 -16.12 23.36
N GLU A 152 4.57 -14.92 23.64
CA GLU A 152 3.13 -14.62 23.71
C GLU A 152 2.51 -14.52 22.31
N ASN A 153 3.23 -13.94 21.35
CA ASN A 153 2.73 -13.76 20.00
C ASN A 153 3.83 -13.82 18.95
N ILE A 154 3.54 -14.49 17.82
CA ILE A 154 4.43 -14.58 16.66
C ILE A 154 3.70 -14.05 15.42
N ILE A 155 4.25 -13.00 14.84
CA ILE A 155 3.75 -12.39 13.61
C ILE A 155 4.68 -12.72 12.45
N MET A 156 4.28 -13.68 11.62
CA MET A 156 5.00 -14.02 10.39
C MET A 156 4.84 -12.91 9.34
N ARG A 157 5.97 -12.36 8.86
CA ARG A 157 5.93 -11.34 7.81
C ARG A 157 5.74 -12.01 6.45
N LYS A 158 4.62 -11.69 5.78
CA LYS A 158 4.31 -12.19 4.45
C LYS A 158 4.40 -11.09 3.39
N TYR A 159 4.57 -11.46 2.12
CA TYR A 159 4.35 -10.59 0.96
C TYR A 159 3.37 -11.26 0.03
N GLN A 160 2.61 -10.44 -0.69
CA GLN A 160 1.81 -10.94 -1.79
C GLN A 160 2.71 -11.06 -3.02
N ASP A 161 2.83 -12.28 -3.55
CA ASP A 161 3.50 -12.50 -4.81
C ASP A 161 2.68 -11.87 -5.96
N ARG A 162 3.36 -11.18 -6.87
CA ARG A 162 2.69 -10.46 -7.97
C ARG A 162 2.12 -11.41 -9.01
N SER A 163 2.76 -12.56 -9.21
CA SER A 163 2.33 -13.55 -10.19
C SER A 163 1.15 -14.36 -9.67
N THR A 164 1.34 -15.01 -8.51
CA THR A 164 0.34 -15.95 -7.97
C THR A 164 -0.73 -15.30 -7.11
N LYS A 165 -0.57 -14.02 -6.73
CA LYS A 165 -1.39 -13.29 -5.74
C LYS A 165 -1.46 -13.95 -4.36
N LYS A 166 -0.66 -15.00 -4.11
CA LYS A 166 -0.60 -15.71 -2.83
C LYS A 166 0.29 -14.97 -1.84
N ARG A 167 -0.04 -15.09 -0.55
CA ARG A 167 0.76 -14.53 0.56
C ARG A 167 1.88 -15.52 0.93
N LEU A 168 3.10 -15.24 0.49
CA LEU A 168 4.28 -16.04 0.78
C LEU A 168 5.04 -15.48 1.98
N PHE A 169 5.70 -16.36 2.74
CA PHE A 169 6.50 -15.99 3.90
C PHE A 169 7.83 -15.33 3.47
N LYS A 170 8.23 -14.26 4.18
CA LYS A 170 9.47 -13.52 3.92
C LYS A 170 10.71 -14.14 4.56
N GLY A 171 10.57 -15.17 5.39
CA GLY A 171 11.68 -15.69 6.21
C GLY A 171 12.02 -14.80 7.42
N SER A 172 11.04 -14.02 7.90
CA SER A 172 11.23 -13.12 9.05
C SER A 172 9.96 -12.96 9.87
N VAL A 173 10.09 -12.85 11.18
CA VAL A 173 8.98 -12.79 12.14
C VAL A 173 9.19 -11.65 13.14
N PHE A 174 8.10 -11.20 13.75
CA PHE A 174 8.15 -10.48 15.02
C PHE A 174 7.69 -11.43 16.12
N ALA A 175 8.47 -11.55 17.19
CA ALA A 175 8.14 -12.39 18.34
C ALA A 175 8.04 -11.51 19.58
N THR A 176 6.86 -11.48 20.21
CA THR A 176 6.56 -10.71 21.42
C THR A 176 6.66 -11.62 22.64
N PHE A 177 7.62 -11.36 23.53
CA PHE A 177 7.85 -12.12 24.76
C PHE A 177 7.02 -11.58 25.91
N LYS A 178 6.67 -12.41 26.91
CA LYS A 178 5.87 -11.97 28.07
C LYS A 178 6.53 -10.80 28.81
N THR A 179 7.86 -10.84 28.98
CA THR A 179 8.62 -9.76 29.62
C THR A 179 9.79 -9.29 28.75
N ARG A 180 10.24 -8.06 29.00
CA ARG A 180 11.43 -7.50 28.35
C ARG A 180 12.69 -8.31 28.66
N GLU A 181 12.86 -8.76 29.91
CA GLU A 181 14.01 -9.57 30.32
C GLU A 181 14.11 -10.88 29.55
N GLN A 182 12.98 -11.51 29.19
CA GLN A 182 12.97 -12.70 28.36
C GLN A 182 13.44 -12.40 26.93
N ALA A 183 13.01 -11.26 26.37
CA ALA A 183 13.49 -10.81 25.07
C ALA A 183 15.00 -10.48 25.09
N GLU A 184 15.49 -9.87 26.18
CA GLU A 184 16.93 -9.59 26.38
C GLU A 184 17.74 -10.88 26.50
N LYS A 185 17.30 -11.84 27.32
CA LYS A 185 17.90 -13.18 27.42
C LYS A 185 17.93 -13.88 26.06
N PHE A 186 16.89 -13.72 25.26
CA PHE A 186 16.84 -14.24 23.88
C PHE A 186 17.72 -13.47 22.90
N ILE A 187 18.18 -12.26 23.20
CA ILE A 187 19.15 -11.52 22.36
C ILE A 187 20.58 -11.80 22.79
N GLU A 188 20.80 -12.19 24.05
CA GLU A 188 22.09 -12.58 24.61
C GLU A 188 22.51 -14.04 24.36
N SER A 189 21.58 -15.00 24.29
CA SER A 189 21.80 -16.44 24.05
C SER A 189 22.37 -16.85 22.66
N LYS A 190 23.34 -16.11 22.12
CA LYS A 190 24.04 -16.43 20.87
C LYS A 190 24.74 -17.80 20.94
N PRO A 191 24.75 -18.60 19.86
CA PRO A 191 24.27 -18.28 18.51
C PRO A 191 22.81 -18.71 18.25
N TYR A 192 22.07 -17.85 17.54
CA TYR A 192 20.73 -18.17 17.05
C TYR A 192 20.82 -18.88 15.71
N LYS A 193 20.74 -20.21 15.75
CA LYS A 193 20.61 -21.01 14.53
C LYS A 193 19.20 -21.57 14.45
N TYR A 194 18.63 -21.51 13.25
CA TYR A 194 17.42 -22.24 12.91
C TYR A 194 17.76 -23.16 11.73
N LEU A 195 17.74 -24.47 12.01
CA LEU A 195 18.33 -25.47 11.12
C LEU A 195 19.80 -25.11 10.87
N ASP A 196 20.19 -24.91 9.61
CA ASP A 196 21.56 -24.54 9.22
C ASP A 196 21.77 -23.02 9.03
N ASN A 197 20.72 -22.22 9.23
CA ASN A 197 20.77 -20.78 8.98
C ASN A 197 20.99 -19.98 10.27
N GLU A 198 21.93 -19.02 10.21
CA GLU A 198 22.08 -18.01 11.26
C GLU A 198 20.94 -16.99 11.20
N LEU A 199 20.33 -16.73 12.36
CA LEU A 199 19.27 -15.74 12.49
C LEU A 199 19.85 -14.38 12.81
N LEU A 200 19.44 -13.38 12.02
CA LEU A 200 19.62 -11.98 12.35
C LEU A 200 18.51 -11.54 13.30
N ILE A 201 18.90 -11.14 14.50
CA ILE A 201 17.99 -10.62 15.53
C ILE A 201 18.25 -9.13 15.72
N LEU A 202 17.17 -8.36 15.78
CA LEU A 202 17.16 -6.94 16.12
C LEU A 202 16.00 -6.67 17.06
N TRP A 203 16.04 -5.58 17.82
CA TRP A 203 14.84 -5.05 18.44
C TRP A 203 13.83 -4.61 17.37
N GLN A 204 12.54 -4.70 17.69
CA GLN A 204 11.50 -4.24 16.76
C GLN A 204 11.68 -2.76 16.39
N ASP A 205 12.01 -1.90 17.37
CA ASP A 205 12.21 -0.47 17.15
C ASP A 205 13.39 -0.19 16.22
N ASP A 206 14.54 -0.85 16.44
CA ASP A 206 15.72 -0.72 15.58
C ASP A 206 15.41 -1.11 14.13
N TYR A 207 14.69 -2.22 13.94
CA TYR A 207 14.26 -2.65 12.61
C TYR A 207 13.32 -1.63 11.96
N ILE A 208 12.39 -1.05 12.73
CA ILE A 208 11.44 -0.05 12.24
C ILE A 208 12.18 1.23 11.83
N LEU A 209 13.12 1.71 12.64
CA LEU A 209 13.94 2.90 12.36
C LEU A 209 14.76 2.71 11.09
N GLN A 210 15.50 1.60 10.98
CA GLN A 210 16.27 1.26 9.77
C GLN A 210 15.39 1.24 8.52
N LYS A 211 14.15 0.72 8.62
CA LYS A 211 13.21 0.73 7.49
C LYS A 211 12.71 2.13 7.15
N GLN A 212 12.45 2.98 8.14
CA GLN A 212 12.02 4.36 7.88
C GLN A 212 13.10 5.14 7.14
N GLU A 213 14.35 5.01 7.55
CA GLU A 213 15.51 5.60 6.86
C GLU A 213 15.66 5.06 5.44
N GLU A 214 15.56 3.73 5.24
CA GLU A 214 15.61 3.13 3.91
C GLU A 214 14.53 3.71 2.97
N TYR A 215 13.31 3.92 3.48
CA TYR A 215 12.23 4.52 2.69
C TYR A 215 12.45 6.02 2.44
N ALA A 216 12.98 6.77 3.41
CA ALA A 216 13.32 8.17 3.25
C ALA A 216 14.40 8.34 2.16
N ASN A 217 15.47 7.55 2.23
CA ASN A 217 16.55 7.54 1.24
C ASN A 217 16.04 7.19 -0.17
N LYS A 218 15.17 6.19 -0.30
CA LYS A 218 14.55 5.86 -1.60
C LYS A 218 13.69 6.99 -2.16
N ARG A 219 12.98 7.71 -1.30
CA ARG A 219 12.17 8.87 -1.70
C ARG A 219 13.07 10.00 -2.18
N GLU A 220 14.12 10.31 -1.43
CA GLU A 220 15.09 11.35 -1.81
C GLU A 220 15.81 11.04 -3.12
N GLN A 221 16.26 9.80 -3.32
CA GLN A 221 16.89 9.37 -4.58
C GLN A 221 15.93 9.51 -5.76
N LYS A 222 14.65 9.17 -5.56
CA LYS A 222 13.63 9.33 -6.60
C LYS A 222 13.37 10.80 -6.92
N ASP A 223 13.34 11.66 -5.90
CA ASP A 223 13.14 13.09 -6.06
C ASP A 223 14.35 13.75 -6.74
N LYS A 224 15.59 13.35 -6.42
CA LYS A 224 16.82 13.76 -7.12
C LYS A 224 16.78 13.36 -8.60
N LYS A 225 16.46 12.10 -8.90
CA LYS A 225 16.35 11.60 -10.29
C LYS A 225 15.26 12.32 -11.09
N ASN A 226 14.16 12.71 -10.45
CA ASN A 226 13.13 13.51 -11.11
C ASN A 226 13.62 14.94 -11.40
N LYS A 227 14.29 15.59 -10.45
CA LYS A 227 14.87 16.93 -10.65
C LYS A 227 15.94 16.95 -11.73
N GLU A 228 16.80 15.93 -11.80
CA GLU A 228 17.80 15.78 -12.88
C GLU A 228 17.13 15.62 -14.24
N ARG A 229 16.09 14.78 -14.35
CA ARG A 229 15.30 14.65 -15.57
C ARG A 229 14.62 15.96 -15.97
N GLU A 230 14.13 16.74 -15.01
CA GLU A 230 13.54 18.06 -15.28
C GLU A 230 14.59 19.05 -15.79
N LYS A 231 15.80 19.09 -15.19
CA LYS A 231 16.91 19.94 -15.65
C LYS A 231 17.37 19.58 -17.05
N GLU A 232 17.64 18.30 -17.32
CA GLU A 232 18.05 17.83 -18.64
C GLU A 232 17.00 18.13 -19.72
N HIS A 233 15.71 18.08 -19.36
CA HIS A 233 14.63 18.45 -20.28
C HIS A 233 14.50 19.96 -20.49
N THR A 234 14.90 20.78 -19.51
CA THR A 234 14.85 22.24 -19.59
C THR A 234 16.02 22.77 -20.42
N GLU A 235 17.22 22.22 -20.22
CA GLU A 235 18.43 22.55 -21.01
C GLU A 235 18.30 22.16 -22.49
N LYS A 236 17.57 21.08 -22.80
CA LYS A 236 17.25 20.69 -24.19
C LYS A 236 16.13 21.54 -24.84
N GLU A 237 15.47 22.43 -24.09
CA GLU A 237 14.29 23.19 -24.52
C GLU A 237 14.54 24.69 -24.76
N ASP A 238 15.80 25.15 -24.87
CA ASP A 238 16.14 26.49 -25.39
C ASP A 238 15.74 26.62 -26.88
N PHE A 239 14.47 26.99 -27.11
CA PHE A 239 13.89 27.23 -28.43
C PHE A 239 14.25 28.65 -28.89
N LYS A 240 15.22 28.79 -29.79
CA LYS A 240 15.45 30.07 -30.51
C LYS A 240 14.51 30.13 -31.71
N LEU A 241 13.66 31.15 -31.77
CA LEU A 241 12.83 31.41 -32.94
C LEU A 241 13.62 32.25 -33.97
N PRO A 242 13.45 31.98 -35.27
CA PRO A 242 14.08 32.76 -36.32
C PRO A 242 13.61 34.22 -36.32
N THR A 243 14.55 35.16 -36.47
CA THR A 243 14.30 36.61 -36.53
C THR A 243 13.96 37.07 -37.95
N GLY A 244 13.26 38.20 -38.10
CA GLY A 244 12.74 38.73 -39.36
C GLY A 244 11.50 37.99 -39.89
N THR A 245 10.68 37.39 -39.01
CA THR A 245 9.57 36.50 -39.39
C THR A 245 8.18 36.99 -38.99
N VAL A 246 8.06 38.13 -38.31
CA VAL A 246 6.78 38.61 -37.76
C VAL A 246 6.20 39.76 -38.58
N LEU A 247 4.95 39.61 -38.99
CA LEU A 247 4.10 40.63 -39.61
C LEU A 247 2.98 41.00 -38.63
N HIS A 248 2.82 42.28 -38.34
CA HIS A 248 1.66 42.81 -37.64
C HIS A 248 0.63 43.27 -38.66
N PHE A 249 -0.66 43.02 -38.44
CA PHE A 249 -1.71 43.60 -39.28
C PHE A 249 -2.72 44.36 -38.44
N SER A 250 -3.25 45.43 -39.01
CA SER A 250 -4.23 46.33 -38.41
C SER A 250 -5.39 46.61 -39.39
N GLU A 251 -6.53 47.05 -38.87
CA GLU A 251 -7.76 47.33 -39.63
C GLU A 251 -8.52 46.07 -40.08
N GLY A 252 -8.39 44.98 -39.32
CA GLY A 252 -9.19 43.77 -39.51
C GLY A 252 -10.68 43.99 -39.22
N THR A 253 -11.54 43.24 -39.92
CA THR A 253 -12.99 43.22 -39.69
C THR A 253 -13.40 42.14 -38.69
N GLU A 254 -14.51 42.39 -37.97
CA GLU A 254 -15.06 41.46 -36.97
C GLU A 254 -15.43 40.06 -37.53
N GLN A 255 -15.62 39.94 -38.84
CA GLN A 255 -15.93 38.68 -39.53
C GLN A 255 -14.69 37.93 -40.07
N MET A 256 -13.49 38.52 -39.95
CA MET A 256 -12.27 37.94 -40.48
C MET A 256 -11.90 36.65 -39.75
N LYS A 257 -11.54 35.60 -40.50
CA LYS A 257 -11.03 34.35 -39.93
C LYS A 257 -9.53 34.21 -40.18
N ARG A 258 -8.88 33.44 -39.29
CA ARG A 258 -7.44 33.08 -39.43
C ARG A 258 -7.13 32.39 -40.76
N GLU A 259 -8.09 31.63 -41.27
CA GLU A 259 -7.98 30.90 -42.54
C GLU A 259 -7.87 31.85 -43.73
N ASP A 260 -8.60 32.96 -43.72
CA ASP A 260 -8.59 33.97 -44.78
C ASP A 260 -7.26 34.71 -44.82
N VAL A 261 -6.73 35.08 -43.63
CA VAL A 261 -5.40 35.70 -43.49
C VAL A 261 -4.30 34.74 -43.97
N LYS A 262 -4.41 33.45 -43.65
CA LYS A 262 -3.47 32.44 -44.12
C LYS A 262 -3.52 32.29 -45.65
N ALA A 263 -4.71 32.19 -46.22
CA ALA A 263 -4.89 32.03 -47.66
C ALA A 263 -4.31 33.23 -48.44
N ALA A 264 -4.55 34.45 -47.96
CA ALA A 264 -4.06 35.67 -48.58
C ALA A 264 -2.52 35.77 -48.55
N LEU A 265 -1.89 35.42 -47.43
CA LEU A 265 -0.43 35.41 -47.31
C LEU A 265 0.21 34.26 -48.12
N THR A 266 -0.42 33.09 -48.18
CA THR A 266 0.04 31.97 -49.03
C THR A 266 -0.07 32.29 -50.51
N ALA A 267 -1.07 33.04 -50.96
CA ALA A 267 -1.17 33.52 -52.34
C ALA A 267 0.01 34.43 -52.75
N LEU A 268 0.62 35.12 -51.79
CA LEU A 268 1.83 35.93 -51.97
C LEU A 268 3.14 35.12 -51.87
N GLY A 269 3.04 33.80 -51.69
CA GLY A 269 4.17 32.90 -51.54
C GLY A 269 4.77 32.88 -50.13
N ALA A 270 4.04 33.36 -49.12
CA ALA A 270 4.46 33.28 -47.73
C ALA A 270 4.08 31.93 -47.09
N ASP A 271 5.02 31.32 -46.39
CA ASP A 271 4.76 30.12 -45.58
C ASP A 271 4.50 30.53 -44.12
N VAL A 272 3.26 30.33 -43.68
CA VAL A 272 2.75 30.83 -42.40
C VAL A 272 2.88 29.76 -41.31
N ALA A 273 3.70 30.04 -40.30
CA ALA A 273 3.96 29.14 -39.18
C ALA A 273 2.92 29.26 -38.05
N TYR A 274 2.46 30.49 -37.74
CA TYR A 274 1.44 30.70 -36.71
C TYR A 274 0.75 32.05 -36.91
N ILE A 275 -0.55 32.13 -36.61
CA ILE A 275 -1.33 33.37 -36.64
C ILE A 275 -1.90 33.58 -35.23
N ASP A 276 -1.49 34.66 -34.59
CA ASP A 276 -2.01 35.12 -33.31
C ASP A 276 -3.04 36.23 -33.53
N PHE A 277 -4.29 35.80 -33.65
CA PHE A 277 -5.44 36.65 -33.95
C PHE A 277 -6.69 35.98 -33.39
N LYS A 278 -7.62 36.66 -32.72
CA LYS A 278 -8.94 36.06 -32.41
C LYS A 278 -10.00 36.70 -33.28
N VAL A 279 -11.01 35.91 -33.65
CA VAL A 279 -12.14 36.39 -34.44
C VAL A 279 -12.84 37.49 -33.63
N GLY A 280 -12.92 38.70 -34.19
CA GLY A 280 -13.41 39.91 -33.52
C GLY A 280 -12.33 40.94 -33.19
N ASP A 281 -11.05 40.57 -33.23
CA ASP A 281 -9.94 41.53 -33.04
C ASP A 281 -9.74 42.37 -34.32
N LYS A 282 -9.31 43.62 -34.17
CA LYS A 282 -8.99 44.53 -35.29
C LYS A 282 -7.51 44.50 -35.68
N GLU A 283 -6.69 43.83 -34.88
CA GLU A 283 -5.25 43.70 -35.04
C GLU A 283 -4.80 42.27 -34.73
N GLY A 284 -3.67 41.86 -35.31
CA GLY A 284 -3.11 40.54 -35.07
C GLY A 284 -1.66 40.40 -35.56
N TRP A 285 -1.03 39.29 -35.17
CA TRP A 285 0.34 38.98 -35.54
C TRP A 285 0.42 37.69 -36.34
N VAL A 286 1.24 37.70 -37.39
CA VAL A 286 1.52 36.53 -38.22
C VAL A 286 3.00 36.22 -38.16
N ARG A 287 3.33 34.98 -37.82
CA ARG A 287 4.69 34.45 -37.81
C ARG A 287 4.89 33.54 -39.01
N LEU A 288 5.91 33.84 -39.81
CA LEU A 288 6.33 33.07 -40.97
C LEU A 288 7.38 31.99 -40.60
N THR A 289 7.52 30.97 -41.45
CA THR A 289 8.37 29.81 -41.15
C THR A 289 9.87 30.06 -41.36
N LYS A 290 10.26 30.96 -42.28
CA LYS A 290 11.66 31.17 -42.71
C LYS A 290 12.17 32.57 -42.33
N GLU A 291 13.43 32.64 -41.91
CA GLU A 291 14.13 33.90 -41.58
C GLU A 291 14.01 34.96 -42.69
N ASN A 292 13.84 36.22 -42.30
CA ASN A 292 13.73 37.39 -43.19
C ASN A 292 12.61 37.38 -44.25
N THR A 293 11.67 36.43 -44.19
CA THR A 293 10.58 36.37 -45.16
C THR A 293 9.56 37.50 -45.00
N ALA A 294 9.46 38.13 -43.83
CA ALA A 294 8.52 39.23 -43.60
C ALA A 294 8.78 40.43 -44.54
N LYS A 295 10.06 40.75 -44.79
CA LYS A 295 10.46 41.80 -45.75
C LYS A 295 10.09 41.43 -47.18
N SER A 296 10.41 40.20 -47.60
CA SER A 296 10.13 39.71 -48.95
C SER A 296 8.64 39.63 -49.29
N VAL A 297 7.79 39.45 -48.28
CA VAL A 297 6.34 39.39 -48.43
C VAL A 297 5.76 40.80 -48.46
N ALA A 298 6.29 41.73 -47.65
CA ALA A 298 5.89 43.14 -47.69
C ALA A 298 6.22 43.82 -49.04
N GLU A 299 7.38 43.50 -49.65
CA GLU A 299 7.75 44.01 -50.98
C GLU A 299 6.82 43.54 -52.11
N LYS A 300 6.11 42.43 -51.91
CA LYS A 300 5.13 41.88 -52.86
C LYS A 300 3.71 42.43 -52.65
N MET A 301 3.50 43.23 -51.60
CA MET A 301 2.23 43.91 -51.36
C MET A 301 2.24 45.28 -52.04
N THR A 302 1.20 45.62 -52.78
CA THR A 302 0.95 46.99 -53.22
C THR A 302 0.44 47.81 -52.03
N ASP A 303 1.19 48.85 -51.63
CA ASP A 303 0.89 49.76 -50.50
C ASP A 303 0.72 49.10 -49.12
N ASN A 304 1.36 47.94 -48.87
CA ASN A 304 1.23 47.18 -47.62
C ASN A 304 -0.22 46.81 -47.26
N LYS A 305 -1.11 46.80 -48.24
CA LYS A 305 -2.53 46.48 -48.07
C LYS A 305 -2.88 45.20 -48.80
N ILE A 306 -3.66 44.35 -48.13
CA ILE A 306 -4.24 43.16 -48.75
C ILE A 306 -5.74 43.18 -48.50
N ARG A 307 -6.52 42.92 -49.56
CA ARG A 307 -7.95 42.71 -49.43
C ARG A 307 -8.22 41.30 -48.93
N ILE A 308 -8.71 41.18 -47.70
CA ILE A 308 -9.04 39.91 -47.06
C ILE A 308 -10.55 39.94 -46.79
N ALA A 309 -11.27 38.99 -47.38
CA ALA A 309 -12.73 39.05 -47.50
C ALA A 309 -13.17 40.37 -48.16
N ASP A 310 -13.86 41.25 -47.42
CA ASP A 310 -14.41 42.53 -47.92
C ASP A 310 -13.69 43.78 -47.41
N ALA A 311 -12.55 43.63 -46.71
CA ALA A 311 -11.80 44.75 -46.13
C ALA A 311 -10.34 44.83 -46.58
N GLU A 312 -9.84 46.06 -46.69
CA GLU A 312 -8.42 46.35 -46.84
C GLU A 312 -7.74 46.26 -45.48
N VAL A 313 -6.81 45.32 -45.34
CA VAL A 313 -6.01 45.16 -44.12
C VAL A 313 -4.60 45.67 -44.37
N VAL A 314 -4.09 46.47 -43.44
CA VAL A 314 -2.73 47.02 -43.49
C VAL A 314 -1.77 46.08 -42.76
N PHE A 315 -0.68 45.69 -43.41
CA PHE A 315 0.40 44.87 -42.84
C PHE A 315 1.63 45.74 -42.57
N LYS A 316 2.24 45.57 -41.40
CA LYS A 316 3.50 46.19 -40.97
C LYS A 316 4.52 45.11 -40.62
N VAL A 317 5.71 45.18 -41.18
CA VAL A 317 6.84 44.34 -40.76
C VAL A 317 7.30 44.79 -39.38
N LEU A 318 7.39 43.85 -38.43
CA LEU A 318 7.99 44.11 -37.12
C LEU A 318 9.49 43.80 -37.19
N GLU A 319 10.33 44.76 -36.80
CA GLU A 319 11.79 44.63 -36.79
C GLU A 319 12.36 45.09 -35.45
N GLY A 320 13.52 44.54 -35.06
CA GLY A 320 14.28 45.00 -33.91
C GLY A 320 13.69 44.59 -32.56
N GLU A 321 13.51 45.56 -31.65
CA GLU A 321 13.10 45.31 -30.26
C GLU A 321 11.65 44.81 -30.13
N GLU A 322 10.74 45.31 -30.97
CA GLU A 322 9.32 44.89 -30.98
C GLU A 322 9.17 43.43 -31.40
N GLU A 323 9.93 43.00 -32.41
CA GLU A 323 9.98 41.61 -32.83
C GLU A 323 10.54 40.72 -31.73
N LYS A 324 11.64 41.14 -31.09
CA LYS A 324 12.28 40.38 -30.02
C LYS A 324 11.35 40.17 -28.83
N LEU A 325 10.62 41.21 -28.40
CA LEU A 325 9.65 41.13 -27.31
C LEU A 325 8.48 40.18 -27.63
N TYR A 326 7.98 40.21 -28.87
CA TYR A 326 6.93 39.29 -29.31
C TYR A 326 7.42 37.83 -29.38
N LEU A 327 8.64 37.60 -29.89
CA LEU A 327 9.26 36.28 -29.95
C LEU A 327 9.55 35.72 -28.54
N GLU A 328 10.02 36.54 -27.60
CA GLU A 328 10.23 36.14 -26.20
C GLU A 328 8.90 35.76 -25.52
N LYS A 329 7.86 36.58 -25.69
CA LYS A 329 6.52 36.31 -25.14
C LYS A 329 5.91 35.02 -25.71
N THR A 330 6.07 34.76 -27.01
CA THR A 330 5.56 33.55 -27.64
C THR A 330 6.33 32.29 -27.24
N VAL A 331 7.66 32.37 -27.06
CA VAL A 331 8.46 31.28 -26.48
C VAL A 331 8.00 30.97 -25.05
N GLU A 332 7.77 32.01 -24.24
CA GLU A 332 7.29 31.84 -22.88
C GLU A 332 5.90 31.17 -22.84
N GLU A 333 4.98 31.59 -23.70
CA GLU A 333 3.63 31.01 -23.77
C GLU A 333 3.65 29.57 -24.29
N MET A 334 4.46 29.27 -25.31
CA MET A 334 4.65 27.90 -25.79
C MET A 334 5.23 27.00 -24.70
N SER A 335 6.20 27.50 -23.93
CA SER A 335 6.77 26.80 -22.76
C SER A 335 5.70 26.55 -21.69
N LYS A 336 4.88 27.55 -21.35
CA LYS A 336 3.77 27.42 -20.39
C LYS A 336 2.72 26.40 -20.84
N ARG A 337 2.26 26.47 -22.09
CA ARG A 337 1.29 25.51 -22.66
C ARG A 337 1.83 24.08 -22.67
N ARG A 338 3.11 23.90 -23.02
CA ARG A 338 3.76 22.58 -23.02
C ARG A 338 3.95 22.02 -21.61
N LYS A 339 4.33 22.85 -20.63
CA LYS A 339 4.36 22.49 -19.20
C LYS A 339 2.98 22.05 -18.71
N ASN A 340 1.93 22.81 -19.04
CA ASN A 340 0.55 22.47 -18.64
C ASN A 340 0.07 21.16 -19.28
N MET A 341 0.39 20.92 -20.56
CA MET A 341 0.05 19.66 -21.24
C MET A 341 0.83 18.45 -20.68
N LYS A 342 2.11 18.63 -20.32
CA LYS A 342 2.93 17.61 -19.63
C LYS A 342 2.41 17.32 -18.22
N ASN A 343 2.03 18.35 -17.45
CA ASN A 343 1.40 18.19 -16.14
C ASN A 343 0.09 17.40 -16.24
N PHE A 344 -0.70 17.65 -17.30
CA PHE A 344 -1.93 16.90 -17.56
C PHE A 344 -1.66 15.43 -17.93
N LYS A 345 -0.63 15.14 -18.74
CA LYS A 345 -0.20 13.76 -19.07
C LYS A 345 0.39 13.02 -17.86
N ASN A 346 1.21 13.68 -17.05
CA ASN A 346 1.74 13.11 -15.81
C ASN A 346 0.63 12.85 -14.78
N ASN A 347 -0.42 13.67 -14.74
CA ASN A 347 -1.61 13.40 -13.93
C ASN A 347 -2.52 12.30 -14.51
N LYS A 348 -2.59 12.12 -15.83
CA LYS A 348 -3.29 10.98 -16.46
C LYS A 348 -2.55 9.66 -16.22
N GLY A 349 -1.22 9.65 -16.25
CA GLY A 349 -0.39 8.51 -15.80
C GLY A 349 -0.56 8.18 -14.32
N ARG A 350 -0.89 9.18 -13.48
CA ARG A 350 -1.27 8.96 -12.07
C ARG A 350 -2.67 8.39 -11.89
N LYS A 351 -3.63 8.66 -12.78
CA LYS A 351 -4.99 8.06 -12.71
C LYS A 351 -5.13 6.70 -13.41
N GLY A 352 -4.25 6.36 -14.35
CA GLY A 352 -4.29 5.08 -15.07
C GLY A 352 -3.49 3.93 -14.44
N GLY A 353 -2.58 4.22 -13.49
CA GLY A 353 -1.70 3.20 -12.91
C GLY A 353 -1.56 3.20 -11.39
N ASN A 354 -2.26 4.09 -10.66
CA ASN A 354 -1.99 4.26 -9.23
C ASN A 354 -3.23 4.60 -8.39
N LYS A 355 -4.28 3.79 -8.49
CA LYS A 355 -5.45 3.87 -7.61
C LYS A 355 -5.21 3.34 -6.17
N TYR A 356 -3.96 3.10 -5.74
CA TYR A 356 -3.67 2.45 -4.45
C TYR A 356 -2.54 3.05 -3.59
N HIS A 357 -2.15 4.32 -3.77
CA HIS A 357 -1.30 4.98 -2.76
C HIS A 357 -1.83 6.37 -2.41
N GLY A 358 -2.79 6.38 -1.49
CA GLY A 358 -3.39 7.58 -0.94
C GLY A 358 -4.50 7.31 0.09
N LYS A 359 -4.58 6.12 0.68
CA LYS A 359 -5.27 5.94 1.96
C LYS A 359 -4.20 5.99 3.04
N LYS A 360 -4.32 6.96 3.95
CA LYS A 360 -3.91 6.81 5.36
C LYS A 360 -4.09 5.35 5.75
N ARG A 361 -3.10 4.72 6.38
CA ARG A 361 -3.17 3.35 6.92
C ARG A 361 -4.55 3.11 7.55
N LYS A 362 -5.47 2.58 6.75
CA LYS A 362 -6.72 1.99 7.19
C LYS A 362 -6.38 0.52 7.09
N GLN A 363 -6.08 -0.03 8.26
CA GLN A 363 -6.00 -1.45 8.59
C GLN A 363 -6.68 -2.27 7.50
N ASP A 364 -5.91 -3.06 6.75
CA ASP A 364 -6.43 -3.87 5.64
C ASP A 364 -7.60 -4.72 6.15
N HIS A 365 -8.81 -4.43 5.66
CA HIS A 365 -9.87 -5.43 5.59
C HIS A 365 -9.44 -6.36 4.46
N GLU A 366 -9.04 -7.59 4.80
CA GLU A 366 -9.18 -8.68 3.84
C GLU A 366 -10.61 -9.20 3.94
N ASP A 367 -11.26 -9.14 2.79
CA ASP A 367 -12.59 -9.64 2.49
C ASP A 367 -12.53 -11.17 2.53
N ASN A 368 -12.75 -11.73 3.71
CA ASN A 368 -13.15 -13.13 3.93
C ASN A 368 -14.64 -13.15 4.28
N SER A 369 -15.45 -12.47 3.46
CA SER A 369 -16.90 -12.60 3.55
C SER A 369 -17.29 -14.06 3.27
N PRO A 370 -18.00 -14.74 4.18
CA PRO A 370 -18.66 -16.01 3.86
C PRO A 370 -19.66 -15.78 2.73
N PRO A 371 -19.94 -16.79 1.89
CA PRO A 371 -20.93 -16.63 0.81
C PRO A 371 -22.27 -16.20 1.41
N LYS A 372 -22.89 -15.17 0.81
CA LYS A 372 -24.25 -14.70 1.13
C LYS A 372 -25.19 -15.91 1.20
N LYS A 373 -25.67 -16.26 2.40
CA LYS A 373 -26.80 -17.17 2.56
C LYS A 373 -28.09 -16.37 2.61
N LEU A 374 -28.91 -16.66 1.60
CA LEU A 374 -30.36 -16.90 1.61
C LEU A 374 -31.17 -16.28 2.76
N LYS A 375 -32.16 -15.49 2.37
CA LYS A 375 -33.30 -15.11 3.20
C LYS A 375 -33.96 -16.38 3.75
N THR A 376 -34.19 -16.41 5.05
CA THR A 376 -35.22 -17.24 5.66
C THR A 376 -36.32 -16.30 6.11
N ASP A 377 -37.49 -16.45 5.50
CA ASP A 377 -38.75 -15.93 6.03
C ASP A 377 -39.12 -16.72 7.29
N SER A 378 -39.36 -16.02 8.39
CA SER A 378 -40.36 -16.32 9.42
C SER A 378 -40.49 -15.12 10.35
#